data_AF-A0A932UWH9-F1
#
_entry.id   AF-A0A932UWH9-F1
#
_cell.length_a   1.000
_cell.length_b   1.000
_cell.length_c   1.000
_cell.angle_alpha   90.00
_cell.angle_beta   90.00
_cell.angle_gamma   90.00
#
_symmetry.space_group_name_H-M   'P 1'
#
loop_
_entity.id
_entity.type
_entity.pdbx_description
1 polymer ?
#
loop_
_entity_poly.entity_id
_entity_poly.type
_entity_poly.pdbx_seq_one_letter_code
_entity_poly.pdbx_strand_id
1 'polypeptide(L)'
;MYMLKSMLFYVVLAVVWLAPRPVPHAPLFAAQLPSLFRGVVVADGSLGVRVVSVQDGSQAYLADLRPDDVIIRINETDVRSIDDFATLSSRLKGQAISVKVVVFRNGVPQELLLHVYSYPVLREWGIEFVPDHDVRFAEPQVGLEYWRRLGRGFQEAGKPAEAVNAYLNGLHNVPTDTATAFAASTLFLDVSRAQFAARRMKEGIATLRQSLLILEKLFNAPLSDAQLQTVRDRLQTTLQTLRAAVAQTTPALR
;
A
#
# COMPACT_ATOMS: atom_id res chain seq x y z
N MET A 1 2.09 19.58 30.57
CA MET A 1 2.22 18.41 29.67
C MET A 1 0.89 17.67 29.44
N TYR A 2 -0.25 18.37 29.42
CA TYR A 2 -1.58 17.79 29.11
C TYR A 2 -2.25 18.43 27.89
N MET A 3 -1.75 19.58 27.43
CA MET A 3 -2.35 20.33 26.31
C MET A 3 -2.05 19.75 24.92
N LEU A 4 -0.93 19.01 24.75
CA LEU A 4 -0.54 18.44 23.46
C LEU A 4 -1.37 17.20 23.07
N LYS A 5 -1.87 16.43 24.05
CA LYS A 5 -2.71 15.25 23.80
C LYS A 5 -4.12 15.64 23.32
N SER A 6 -4.64 16.78 23.77
CA SER A 6 -6.01 17.20 23.48
C SER A 6 -6.18 17.78 22.06
N MET A 7 -5.15 18.44 21.53
CA MET A 7 -5.21 19.05 20.19
C MET A 7 -5.02 18.02 19.05
N LEU A 8 -4.28 16.94 19.31
CA LEU A 8 -4.07 15.84 18.36
C LEU A 8 -5.33 14.98 18.21
N PHE A 9 -6.10 14.81 19.29
CA PHE A 9 -7.34 14.02 19.31
C PHE A 9 -8.45 14.61 18.43
N TYR A 10 -8.56 15.94 18.37
CA TYR A 10 -9.58 16.62 17.56
C TYR A 10 -9.26 16.65 16.05
N VAL A 11 -7.98 16.65 15.66
CA VAL A 11 -7.59 16.57 14.24
C VAL A 11 -7.77 15.15 13.69
N VAL A 12 -7.52 14.14 14.51
CA VAL A 12 -7.75 12.73 14.15
C VAL A 12 -9.26 12.43 14.01
N LEU A 13 -10.10 12.90 14.94
CA LEU A 13 -11.55 12.62 14.89
C LEU A 13 -12.28 13.26 13.70
N ALA A 14 -11.87 14.47 13.28
CA ALA A 14 -12.52 15.17 12.17
C ALA A 14 -12.20 14.59 10.78
N VAL A 15 -11.14 13.78 10.66
CA VAL A 15 -10.71 13.15 9.40
C VAL A 15 -11.18 11.69 9.31
N VAL A 16 -11.41 11.03 10.43
CA VAL A 16 -11.76 9.59 10.51
C VAL A 16 -13.26 9.32 10.28
N TRP A 17 -14.17 10.31 10.45
CA TRP A 17 -15.62 10.12 10.31
C TRP A 17 -16.20 10.46 8.93
N LEU A 18 -15.48 10.10 7.88
CA LEU A 18 -15.96 9.99 6.51
C LEU A 18 -15.43 8.67 5.94
N ALA A 19 -16.00 7.55 6.39
CA ALA A 19 -15.71 6.25 5.79
C ALA A 19 -16.02 6.32 4.28
N PRO A 20 -15.06 6.09 3.40
CA PRO A 20 -15.32 6.12 1.97
C PRO A 20 -16.18 4.91 1.58
N ARG A 21 -17.22 5.17 0.77
CA ARG A 21 -17.75 4.19 -0.20
C ARG A 21 -16.56 3.63 -1.00
N PRO A 22 -16.61 2.39 -1.52
CA PRO A 22 -15.57 1.89 -2.42
C PRO A 22 -15.34 2.95 -3.51
N VAL A 23 -14.15 3.55 -3.49
CA VAL A 23 -13.80 4.59 -4.44
C VAL A 23 -13.55 3.86 -5.76
N PRO A 24 -14.13 4.27 -6.89
CA PRO A 24 -13.69 3.77 -8.18
C PRO A 24 -12.25 4.27 -8.41
N HIS A 25 -11.28 3.46 -8.00
CA HIS A 25 -9.88 3.64 -8.34
C HIS A 25 -9.68 3.14 -9.77
N ALA A 26 -9.97 3.97 -10.75
CA ALA A 26 -9.20 3.92 -11.99
C ALA A 26 -8.25 5.11 -11.98
N PRO A 27 -7.08 5.03 -11.32
CA PRO A 27 -6.06 6.04 -11.50
C PRO A 27 -5.47 5.90 -12.91
N LEU A 28 -4.98 7.02 -13.45
CA LEU A 28 -4.26 7.17 -14.73
C LEU A 28 -2.97 6.31 -14.86
N PHE A 29 -2.77 5.34 -13.97
CA PHE A 29 -1.64 4.40 -13.91
C PHE A 29 -2.08 2.94 -14.02
N ALA A 30 -3.33 2.67 -14.41
CA ALA A 30 -3.84 1.33 -14.64
C ALA A 30 -2.84 0.47 -15.46
N ALA A 31 -2.21 1.01 -16.50
CA ALA A 31 -1.27 0.26 -17.33
C ALA A 31 0.00 -0.28 -16.65
N GLN A 32 0.32 0.11 -15.41
CA GLN A 32 1.57 -0.26 -14.72
C GLN A 32 1.40 -1.20 -13.52
N LEU A 33 0.17 -1.52 -13.09
CA LEU A 33 0.01 -2.50 -12.01
C LEU A 33 0.41 -3.91 -12.50
N PRO A 34 1.10 -4.70 -11.67
CA PRO A 34 1.41 -6.08 -12.00
C PRO A 34 0.12 -6.92 -12.09
N SER A 35 0.24 -8.12 -12.67
CA SER A 35 -0.86 -9.08 -12.68
C SER A 35 -1.21 -9.53 -11.26
N LEU A 36 -2.50 -9.63 -10.94
CA LEU A 36 -3.02 -10.24 -9.71
C LEU A 36 -2.60 -11.72 -9.55
N PHE A 37 -2.34 -12.40 -10.66
CA PHE A 37 -1.91 -13.80 -10.71
C PHE A 37 -0.39 -13.95 -10.90
N ARG A 38 0.39 -12.91 -10.59
CA ARG A 38 1.85 -12.99 -10.62
C ARG A 38 2.33 -14.07 -9.64
N GLY A 39 3.26 -14.91 -10.10
CA GLY A 39 3.80 -16.02 -9.29
C GLY A 39 2.88 -17.26 -9.23
N VAL A 40 1.79 -17.30 -9.99
CA VAL A 40 0.91 -18.47 -10.10
C VAL A 40 1.17 -19.18 -11.42
N VAL A 41 1.41 -20.49 -11.35
CA VAL A 41 1.48 -21.37 -12.52
C VAL A 41 0.21 -22.18 -12.58
N VAL A 42 -0.40 -22.26 -13.75
CA VAL A 42 -1.68 -22.95 -13.96
C VAL A 42 -1.60 -23.95 -15.12
N ALA A 43 -2.52 -24.91 -15.13
CA ALA A 43 -2.74 -25.87 -16.21
C ALA A 43 -4.25 -26.10 -16.42
N ASP A 44 -4.63 -26.63 -17.58
CA ASP A 44 -6.01 -27.06 -17.80
C ASP A 44 -6.45 -28.16 -16.83
N GLY A 45 -7.70 -28.08 -16.42
CA GLY A 45 -8.41 -29.06 -15.60
C GLY A 45 -9.79 -29.37 -16.19
N SER A 46 -10.41 -30.44 -15.71
CA SER A 46 -11.71 -30.92 -16.22
C SER A 46 -12.91 -30.01 -15.87
N LEU A 47 -12.80 -29.20 -14.81
CA LEU A 47 -13.87 -28.34 -14.30
C LEU A 47 -13.54 -26.84 -14.39
N GLY A 48 -12.31 -26.50 -14.75
CA GLY A 48 -11.74 -25.16 -14.66
C GLY A 48 -10.22 -25.24 -14.75
N VAL A 49 -9.54 -24.24 -14.21
CA VAL A 49 -8.07 -24.12 -14.33
C VAL A 49 -7.38 -24.56 -13.05
N ARG A 50 -6.54 -25.58 -13.12
CA ARG A 50 -5.81 -26.12 -11.97
C ARG A 50 -4.59 -25.27 -11.66
N VAL A 51 -4.43 -24.90 -10.40
CA VAL A 51 -3.22 -24.27 -9.87
C VAL A 51 -2.15 -25.34 -9.72
N VAL A 52 -1.03 -25.17 -10.45
CA VAL A 52 0.11 -26.10 -10.42
C VAL A 52 1.08 -25.70 -9.31
N SER A 53 1.37 -24.41 -9.21
CA SER A 53 2.22 -23.89 -8.15
C SER A 53 1.87 -22.44 -7.85
N VAL A 54 2.14 -22.05 -6.61
CA VAL A 54 2.04 -20.68 -6.14
C VAL A 54 3.38 -20.33 -5.53
N GLN A 55 3.96 -19.23 -5.99
CA GLN A 55 5.24 -18.75 -5.48
C GLN A 55 5.09 -18.29 -4.03
N ASP A 56 5.92 -18.83 -3.14
CA ASP A 56 5.94 -18.46 -1.73
C ASP A 56 6.12 -16.94 -1.56
N GLY A 57 5.32 -16.35 -0.66
CA GLY A 57 5.34 -14.92 -0.38
C GLY A 57 4.63 -14.03 -1.42
N SER A 58 4.18 -14.57 -2.56
CA SER A 58 3.36 -13.82 -3.52
C SER A 58 2.01 -13.39 -2.93
N GLN A 59 1.36 -12.39 -3.55
CA GLN A 59 0.01 -12.00 -3.10
C GLN A 59 -1.01 -13.13 -3.22
N ALA A 60 -0.85 -14.03 -4.20
CA ALA A 60 -1.68 -15.22 -4.31
C ALA A 60 -1.46 -16.21 -3.15
N TYR A 61 -0.20 -16.42 -2.74
CA TYR A 61 0.13 -17.21 -1.55
C TYR A 61 -0.47 -16.60 -0.28
N LEU A 62 -0.35 -15.28 -0.11
CA LEU A 62 -0.91 -14.56 1.03
C LEU A 62 -2.45 -14.55 1.06
N ALA A 63 -3.09 -14.64 -0.11
CA ALA A 63 -4.52 -14.85 -0.26
C ALA A 63 -4.96 -16.31 -0.04
N ASP A 64 -4.05 -17.18 0.41
CA ASP A 64 -4.26 -18.61 0.62
C ASP A 64 -4.63 -19.38 -0.66
N LEU A 65 -4.18 -18.95 -1.84
CA LEU A 65 -4.24 -19.80 -3.03
C LEU A 65 -3.18 -20.90 -2.93
N ARG A 66 -3.54 -22.15 -3.25
CA ARG A 66 -2.67 -23.31 -3.05
C ARG A 66 -2.55 -24.16 -4.33
N PRO A 67 -1.47 -24.93 -4.48
CA PRO A 67 -1.42 -26.01 -5.45
C PRO A 67 -2.64 -26.93 -5.33
N ASP A 68 -3.08 -27.48 -6.46
CA ASP A 68 -4.25 -28.35 -6.64
C ASP A 68 -5.63 -27.68 -6.47
N ASP A 69 -5.68 -26.38 -6.12
CA ASP A 69 -6.90 -25.61 -6.27
C ASP A 69 -7.35 -25.59 -7.75
N VAL A 70 -8.65 -25.71 -7.99
CA VAL A 70 -9.22 -25.54 -9.33
C VAL A 70 -10.00 -24.22 -9.37
N ILE A 71 -9.45 -23.23 -10.06
CA ILE A 71 -10.10 -21.94 -10.30
C ILE A 71 -11.28 -22.14 -11.25
N ILE A 72 -12.48 -21.84 -10.75
CA ILE A 72 -13.73 -22.00 -11.49
C ILE A 72 -14.43 -20.67 -11.77
N ARG A 73 -14.07 -19.60 -11.06
CA ARG A 73 -14.64 -18.27 -11.26
C ARG A 73 -13.68 -17.18 -10.84
N ILE A 74 -13.64 -16.11 -11.62
CA ILE A 74 -12.97 -14.85 -11.26
C ILE A 74 -14.02 -13.73 -11.34
N ASN A 75 -14.21 -13.02 -10.24
CA ASN A 75 -15.34 -12.14 -9.97
C ASN A 75 -16.67 -12.86 -10.25
N GLU A 76 -17.41 -12.39 -11.26
CA GLU A 76 -18.71 -12.95 -11.68
C GLU A 76 -18.59 -13.78 -12.96
N THR A 77 -17.38 -14.02 -13.48
CA THR A 77 -17.15 -14.75 -14.73
C THR A 77 -16.60 -16.15 -14.48
N ASP A 78 -17.30 -17.16 -14.98
CA ASP A 78 -16.86 -18.55 -14.92
C ASP A 78 -15.58 -18.76 -15.75
N VAL A 79 -14.70 -19.63 -15.26
CA VAL A 79 -13.41 -19.99 -15.87
C VAL A 79 -13.46 -21.48 -16.16
N ARG A 80 -13.46 -21.88 -17.44
CA ARG A 80 -13.58 -23.30 -17.85
C ARG A 80 -12.32 -23.83 -18.53
N SER A 81 -11.45 -22.95 -18.97
CA SER A 81 -10.22 -23.28 -19.70
C SER A 81 -9.09 -22.32 -19.36
N ILE A 82 -7.86 -22.72 -19.68
CA ILE A 82 -6.68 -21.86 -19.56
C ILE A 82 -6.79 -20.61 -20.44
N ASP A 83 -7.48 -20.69 -21.57
CA ASP A 83 -7.75 -19.55 -22.47
C ASP A 83 -8.70 -18.54 -21.83
N ASP A 84 -9.76 -19.00 -21.13
CA ASP A 84 -10.64 -18.13 -20.35
C ASP A 84 -9.84 -17.43 -19.25
N PHE A 85 -9.04 -18.19 -18.51
CA PHE A 85 -8.19 -17.67 -17.44
C PHE A 85 -7.19 -16.65 -17.97
N ALA A 86 -6.51 -16.92 -19.07
CA ALA A 86 -5.55 -16.01 -19.69
C ALA A 86 -6.24 -14.73 -20.16
N THR A 87 -7.40 -14.85 -20.79
CA THR A 87 -8.19 -13.70 -21.26
C THR A 87 -8.66 -12.84 -20.09
N LEU A 88 -9.22 -13.44 -19.04
CA LEU A 88 -9.69 -12.72 -17.85
C LEU A 88 -8.53 -12.09 -17.09
N SER A 89 -7.44 -12.82 -16.88
CA SER A 89 -6.23 -12.31 -16.23
C SER A 89 -5.64 -11.13 -16.99
N SER A 90 -5.60 -11.21 -18.33
CA SER A 90 -5.12 -10.12 -19.17
C SER A 90 -6.02 -8.89 -19.12
N ARG A 91 -7.34 -9.05 -19.00
CA ARG A 91 -8.28 -7.93 -18.84
C ARG A 91 -8.08 -7.26 -17.48
N LEU A 92 -7.89 -8.06 -16.43
CA LEU A 92 -7.73 -7.55 -15.06
C LEU A 92 -6.38 -6.87 -14.83
N LYS A 93 -5.35 -7.28 -15.58
CA LYS A 93 -4.01 -6.70 -15.48
C LYS A 93 -4.10 -5.18 -15.63
N GLY A 94 -3.70 -4.48 -14.59
CA GLY A 94 -3.76 -3.03 -14.59
C GLY A 94 -5.11 -2.40 -14.28
N GLN A 95 -6.21 -3.13 -14.44
CA GLN A 95 -7.56 -2.61 -14.28
C GLN A 95 -8.14 -2.89 -12.89
N ALA A 96 -7.65 -3.93 -12.22
CA ALA A 96 -8.11 -4.34 -10.91
C ALA A 96 -6.97 -4.39 -9.89
N ILE A 97 -7.25 -3.89 -8.70
CA ILE A 97 -6.35 -3.89 -7.54
C ILE A 97 -6.66 -5.04 -6.58
N SER A 98 -7.86 -5.62 -6.70
CA SER A 98 -8.27 -6.85 -6.05
C SER A 98 -9.33 -7.56 -6.88
N VAL A 99 -9.43 -8.89 -6.73
CA VAL A 99 -10.48 -9.70 -7.34
C VAL A 99 -10.88 -10.85 -6.44
N LYS A 100 -12.17 -11.18 -6.49
CA LYS A 100 -12.71 -12.38 -5.86
C LYS A 100 -12.44 -13.57 -6.78
N VAL A 101 -11.94 -14.67 -6.23
CA VAL A 101 -11.69 -15.91 -6.95
C VAL A 101 -12.41 -17.04 -6.23
N VAL A 102 -13.17 -17.84 -6.97
CA VAL A 102 -13.76 -19.06 -6.44
C VAL A 102 -12.96 -20.25 -6.93
N VAL A 103 -12.49 -21.06 -5.99
CA VAL A 103 -11.73 -22.28 -6.26
C VAL A 103 -12.46 -23.50 -5.70
N PHE A 104 -12.32 -24.65 -6.34
CA PHE A 104 -12.56 -25.93 -5.66
C PHE A 104 -11.28 -26.39 -4.99
N ARG A 105 -11.35 -26.62 -3.69
CA ARG A 105 -10.29 -27.23 -2.89
C ARG A 105 -10.81 -28.53 -2.30
N ASN A 106 -10.23 -29.65 -2.72
CA ASN A 106 -10.69 -30.98 -2.31
C ASN A 106 -12.20 -31.18 -2.51
N GLY A 107 -12.74 -30.66 -3.61
CA GLY A 107 -14.17 -30.73 -3.96
C GLY A 107 -15.09 -29.72 -3.25
N VAL A 108 -14.57 -28.89 -2.35
CA VAL A 108 -15.33 -27.87 -1.63
C VAL A 108 -15.07 -26.50 -2.25
N PRO A 109 -16.11 -25.70 -2.59
CA PRO A 109 -15.90 -24.37 -3.11
C PRO A 109 -15.41 -23.43 -2.01
N GLN A 110 -14.35 -22.68 -2.29
CA GLN A 110 -13.78 -21.66 -1.41
C GLN A 110 -13.69 -20.33 -2.15
N GLU A 111 -13.93 -19.25 -1.42
CA GLU A 111 -13.81 -17.89 -1.92
C GLU A 111 -12.54 -17.25 -1.37
N LEU A 112 -11.67 -16.82 -2.28
CA LEU A 112 -10.41 -16.15 -1.99
C LEU A 112 -10.47 -14.72 -2.52
N LEU A 113 -9.83 -13.79 -1.83
CA LEU A 113 -9.69 -12.41 -2.28
C LEU A 113 -8.21 -12.15 -2.62
N LEU A 114 -7.91 -12.04 -3.91
CA LEU A 114 -6.57 -11.73 -4.40
C LEU A 114 -6.41 -10.22 -4.47
N HIS A 115 -5.23 -9.71 -4.12
CA HIS A 115 -4.90 -8.28 -4.10
C HIS A 115 -3.57 -8.02 -4.81
N VAL A 116 -3.40 -6.81 -5.35
CA VAL A 116 -2.11 -6.35 -5.90
C VAL A 116 -1.23 -5.74 -4.80
N TYR A 117 -1.84 -5.26 -3.71
CA TYR A 117 -1.11 -4.62 -2.62
C TYR A 117 -0.56 -5.63 -1.62
N SER A 118 0.57 -5.28 -1.04
CA SER A 118 1.19 -5.96 0.09
C SER A 118 0.23 -6.06 1.27
N TYR A 119 -0.34 -7.25 1.48
CA TYR A 119 -1.17 -7.54 2.65
C TYR A 119 -0.47 -7.28 4.01
N PRO A 120 0.84 -7.58 4.21
CA PRO A 120 1.54 -7.28 5.46
C PRO A 120 1.53 -5.79 5.81
N VAL A 121 1.88 -4.92 4.85
CA VAL A 121 1.85 -3.46 5.01
C VAL A 121 0.43 -2.94 5.22
N LEU A 122 -0.55 -3.44 4.47
CA LEU A 122 -1.94 -3.02 4.64
C LEU A 122 -2.46 -3.36 6.04
N ARG A 123 -2.25 -4.59 6.50
CA ARG A 123 -2.69 -5.06 7.82
C ARG A 123 -1.99 -4.30 8.94
N GLU A 124 -0.68 -4.15 8.82
CA GLU A 124 0.12 -3.54 9.88
C GLU A 124 -0.07 -2.03 9.92
N TRP A 125 -0.10 -1.33 8.78
CA TRP A 125 -0.03 0.13 8.71
C TRP A 125 -1.26 0.82 8.09
N GLY A 126 -2.20 0.07 7.53
CA GLY A 126 -3.35 0.64 6.82
C GLY A 126 -3.01 1.25 5.46
N ILE A 127 -1.83 0.93 4.91
CA ILE A 127 -1.33 1.50 3.66
C ILE A 127 -1.50 0.50 2.53
N GLU A 128 -2.20 0.92 1.48
CA GLU A 128 -2.19 0.25 0.19
C GLU A 128 -0.87 0.53 -0.53
N PHE A 129 -0.04 -0.51 -0.65
CA PHE A 129 1.29 -0.42 -1.24
C PHE A 129 1.51 -1.60 -2.19
N VAL A 130 1.90 -1.32 -3.43
CA VAL A 130 2.27 -2.37 -4.40
C VAL A 130 3.78 -2.56 -4.32
N PRO A 131 4.28 -3.72 -3.85
CA PRO A 131 5.71 -3.97 -3.80
C PRO A 131 6.29 -4.05 -5.21
N ASP A 132 7.51 -3.52 -5.40
CA ASP A 132 8.18 -3.59 -6.71
C ASP A 132 8.47 -5.04 -7.09
N HIS A 133 8.76 -5.87 -6.08
CA HIS A 133 9.10 -7.28 -6.22
C HIS A 133 8.47 -8.09 -5.08
N ASP A 134 7.66 -9.10 -5.42
CA ASP A 134 7.06 -9.99 -4.42
C ASP A 134 8.10 -10.88 -3.71
N VAL A 135 9.24 -11.18 -4.36
CA VAL A 135 10.17 -12.23 -3.89
C VAL A 135 11.59 -11.92 -4.31
N ARG A 136 12.48 -11.55 -3.38
CA ARG A 136 13.94 -11.57 -3.63
C ARG A 136 14.80 -11.97 -2.44
N PHE A 137 14.24 -12.08 -1.24
CA PHE A 137 15.03 -12.37 -0.06
C PHE A 137 14.51 -13.64 0.60
N ALA A 138 15.34 -14.67 0.63
CA ALA A 138 15.06 -15.89 1.38
C ALA A 138 14.87 -15.59 2.89
N GLU A 139 15.53 -14.53 3.38
CA GLU A 139 15.44 -14.05 4.75
C GLU A 139 14.83 -12.64 4.80
N PRO A 140 13.71 -12.43 5.51
CA PRO A 140 13.04 -11.12 5.57
C PRO A 140 13.94 -9.97 6.03
N GLN A 141 14.85 -10.23 6.97
CA GLN A 141 15.75 -9.20 7.51
C GLN A 141 16.77 -8.71 6.47
N VAL A 142 17.29 -9.62 5.64
CA VAL A 142 18.18 -9.25 4.52
C VAL A 142 17.46 -8.32 3.55
N GLY A 143 16.18 -8.60 3.27
CA GLY A 143 15.35 -7.73 2.45
C GLY A 143 15.11 -6.36 3.06
N LEU A 144 14.76 -6.31 4.35
CA LEU A 144 14.62 -5.06 5.09
C LEU A 144 15.89 -4.21 4.98
N GLU A 145 17.07 -4.79 5.25
CA GLU A 145 18.35 -4.07 5.23
C GLU A 145 18.69 -3.52 3.85
N TYR A 146 18.49 -4.32 2.79
CA TYR A 146 18.67 -3.89 1.41
C TYR A 146 17.83 -2.64 1.10
N TRP A 147 16.53 -2.72 1.38
CA TRP A 147 15.59 -1.65 1.09
C TRP A 147 15.84 -0.41 1.93
N ARG A 148 16.22 -0.56 3.20
CA ARG A 148 16.62 0.57 4.06
C ARG A 148 17.86 1.27 3.54
N ARG A 149 18.86 0.52 3.05
CA ARG A 149 20.06 1.10 2.44
C ARG A 149 19.71 1.90 1.19
N LEU A 150 18.86 1.34 0.33
CA LEU A 150 18.41 2.03 -0.88
C LEU A 150 17.58 3.29 -0.55
N GLY A 151 16.70 3.21 0.45
CA GLY A 151 15.91 4.35 0.93
C GLY A 151 16.78 5.49 1.45
N ARG A 152 17.84 5.19 2.21
CA ARG A 152 18.83 6.21 2.62
C ARG A 152 19.54 6.82 1.41
N GLY A 153 19.98 6.01 0.46
CA GLY A 153 20.63 6.50 -0.76
C GLY A 153 19.74 7.44 -1.59
N PHE A 154 18.45 7.12 -1.72
CA PHE A 154 17.50 8.03 -2.37
C PHE A 154 17.28 9.32 -1.57
N GLN A 155 17.22 9.25 -0.25
CA GLN A 155 17.12 10.44 0.59
C GLN A 155 18.34 11.36 0.44
N GLU A 156 19.56 10.80 0.47
CA GLU A 156 20.81 11.53 0.23
C GLU A 156 20.85 12.17 -1.16
N ALA A 157 20.26 11.51 -2.16
CA ALA A 157 20.13 12.03 -3.52
C ALA A 157 18.98 13.05 -3.70
N GLY A 158 18.26 13.44 -2.64
CA GLY A 158 17.15 14.39 -2.73
C GLY A 158 15.90 13.82 -3.41
N LYS A 159 15.70 12.50 -3.35
CA LYS A 159 14.61 11.76 -4.00
C LYS A 159 13.66 11.14 -2.96
N PRO A 160 12.85 11.96 -2.26
CA PRO A 160 12.08 11.50 -1.10
C PRO A 160 10.95 10.53 -1.46
N ALA A 161 10.36 10.62 -2.67
CA ALA A 161 9.31 9.69 -3.10
C ALA A 161 9.86 8.27 -3.33
N GLU A 162 11.00 8.17 -4.00
CA GLU A 162 11.72 6.92 -4.22
C GLU A 162 12.24 6.34 -2.90
N ALA A 163 12.66 7.20 -1.96
CA ALA A 163 13.05 6.78 -0.61
C ALA A 163 11.87 6.17 0.16
N VAL A 164 10.68 6.80 0.13
CA VAL A 164 9.46 6.23 0.72
C VAL A 164 9.14 4.88 0.10
N ASN A 165 9.16 4.78 -1.23
CA ASN A 165 8.89 3.53 -1.93
C ASN A 165 9.85 2.41 -1.49
N ALA A 166 11.15 2.70 -1.36
CA ALA A 166 12.12 1.76 -0.84
C ALA A 166 11.77 1.34 0.61
N TYR A 167 11.43 2.27 1.50
CA TYR A 167 11.06 1.91 2.88
C TYR A 167 9.78 1.08 2.97
N LEU A 168 8.77 1.34 2.14
CA LEU A 168 7.56 0.51 2.08
C LEU A 168 7.87 -0.92 1.58
N ASN A 169 8.78 -1.09 0.62
CA ASN A 169 9.30 -2.41 0.26
C ASN A 169 10.03 -3.08 1.43
N GLY A 170 10.75 -2.33 2.26
CA GLY A 170 11.34 -2.83 3.51
C GLY A 170 10.28 -3.35 4.48
N LEU A 171 9.21 -2.57 4.71
CA LEU A 171 8.07 -2.97 5.54
C LEU A 171 7.27 -4.13 4.94
N HIS A 172 7.26 -4.30 3.62
CA HIS A 172 6.68 -5.50 3.01
C HIS A 172 7.38 -6.78 3.49
N ASN A 173 8.70 -6.73 3.69
CA ASN A 173 9.49 -7.86 4.19
C ASN A 173 9.34 -8.02 5.72
N VAL A 174 9.45 -6.92 6.47
CA VAL A 174 9.33 -6.92 7.94
C VAL A 174 8.32 -5.85 8.35
N PRO A 175 7.01 -6.15 8.39
CA PRO A 175 5.97 -5.15 8.57
C PRO A 175 6.05 -4.47 9.93
N THR A 176 6.53 -5.14 10.97
CA THR A 176 6.60 -4.61 12.33
C THR A 176 7.82 -3.72 12.61
N ASP A 177 8.69 -3.47 11.62
CA ASP A 177 9.89 -2.64 11.82
C ASP A 177 9.54 -1.14 12.00
N THR A 178 9.41 -0.73 13.26
CA THR A 178 9.00 0.64 13.63
C THR A 178 9.99 1.71 13.20
N ALA A 179 11.29 1.39 13.11
CA ALA A 179 12.32 2.32 12.66
C ALA A 179 12.15 2.69 11.18
N THR A 180 11.86 1.70 10.33
CA THR A 180 11.57 1.93 8.90
C THR A 180 10.23 2.62 8.71
N ALA A 181 9.21 2.25 9.48
CA ALA A 181 7.93 2.95 9.47
C ALA A 181 8.07 4.43 9.84
N PHE A 182 8.88 4.75 10.86
CA PHE A 182 9.19 6.12 11.25
C PHE A 182 9.90 6.90 10.13
N ALA A 183 10.87 6.28 9.46
CA ALA A 183 11.56 6.89 8.31
C ALA A 183 10.59 7.16 7.16
N ALA A 184 9.72 6.21 6.81
CA ALA A 184 8.70 6.38 5.79
C ALA A 184 7.70 7.50 6.14
N SER A 185 7.20 7.53 7.38
CA SER A 185 6.22 8.55 7.79
C SER A 185 6.79 9.97 7.74
N THR A 186 8.02 10.16 8.19
CA THR A 186 8.65 11.50 8.15
C THR A 186 8.92 11.98 6.72
N LEU A 187 9.24 11.08 5.79
CA LEU A 187 9.38 11.40 4.38
C LEU A 187 8.04 11.64 3.68
N PHE A 188 6.97 10.91 4.04
CA PHE A 188 5.63 11.23 3.54
C PHE A 188 5.23 12.68 3.84
N LEU A 189 5.58 13.21 5.03
CA LEU A 189 5.37 14.63 5.35
C LEU A 189 6.17 15.55 4.41
N ASP A 190 7.42 15.23 4.10
CA ASP A 190 8.23 16.01 3.15
C ASP A 190 7.65 15.98 1.73
N VAL A 191 7.25 14.81 1.24
CA VAL A 191 6.63 14.64 -0.08
C VAL A 191 5.32 15.40 -0.16
N SER A 192 4.48 15.30 0.88
CA SER A 192 3.22 16.03 0.98
C SER A 192 3.44 17.54 0.93
N ARG A 193 4.43 18.04 1.69
CA ARG A 193 4.81 19.46 1.68
C ARG A 193 5.27 19.92 0.30
N ALA A 194 6.09 19.12 -0.39
CA ALA A 194 6.54 19.43 -1.75
C ALA A 194 5.36 19.48 -2.75
N GLN A 195 4.39 18.58 -2.61
CA GLN A 195 3.18 18.57 -3.43
C GLN A 195 2.29 19.81 -3.17
N PHE A 196 2.12 20.23 -1.91
CA PHE A 196 1.41 21.47 -1.58
C PHE A 196 2.10 22.70 -2.18
N ALA A 197 3.43 22.80 -2.05
CA ALA A 197 4.20 23.88 -2.67
C ALA A 197 4.05 23.92 -4.20
N ALA A 198 3.95 22.75 -4.82
CA ALA A 198 3.68 22.59 -6.25
C ALA A 198 2.20 22.73 -6.64
N ARG A 199 1.31 23.15 -5.73
CA ARG A 199 -0.15 23.29 -5.94
C ARG A 199 -0.88 22.00 -6.30
N ARG A 200 -0.28 20.84 -6.00
CA ARG A 200 -0.85 19.51 -6.20
C ARG A 200 -1.63 19.08 -4.96
N MET A 201 -2.74 19.77 -4.70
CA MET A 201 -3.49 19.66 -3.44
C MET A 201 -4.04 18.25 -3.18
N LYS A 202 -4.57 17.60 -4.22
CA LYS A 202 -5.16 16.25 -4.11
C LYS A 202 -4.09 15.23 -3.71
N GLU A 203 -2.96 15.24 -4.40
CA GLU A 203 -1.83 14.37 -4.10
C GLU A 203 -1.23 14.69 -2.73
N GLY A 204 -1.04 15.98 -2.41
CA GLY A 204 -0.53 16.41 -1.10
C GLY A 204 -1.37 15.88 0.07
N ILE A 205 -2.70 15.97 -0.03
CA ILE A 205 -3.63 15.46 0.99
C ILE A 205 -3.55 13.93 1.07
N ALA A 206 -3.53 13.24 -0.08
CA ALA A 206 -3.43 11.78 -0.11
C ALA A 206 -2.14 11.29 0.58
N THR A 207 -0.99 11.91 0.26
CA THR A 207 0.31 11.60 0.86
C THR A 207 0.34 11.94 2.36
N LEU A 208 -0.26 13.05 2.78
CA LEU A 208 -0.37 13.41 4.19
C LEU A 208 -1.13 12.35 4.99
N ARG A 209 -2.24 11.84 4.45
CA ARG A 209 -3.02 10.77 5.09
C ARG A 209 -2.18 9.52 5.31
N GLN A 210 -1.36 9.12 4.34
CA GLN A 210 -0.46 7.96 4.49
C GLN A 210 0.52 8.15 5.66
N SER A 211 1.11 9.35 5.81
CA SER A 211 1.94 9.65 6.99
C SER A 211 1.17 9.51 8.30
N LEU A 212 -0.06 10.02 8.36
CA LEU A 212 -0.84 10.06 9.59
C LEU A 212 -1.27 8.65 10.03
N LEU A 213 -1.59 7.77 9.09
CA LEU A 213 -1.90 6.36 9.37
C LEU A 213 -0.74 5.63 10.04
N ILE A 214 0.50 5.81 9.55
CA ILE A 214 1.68 5.23 10.19
C ILE A 214 1.90 5.85 11.58
N LEU A 215 1.86 7.18 11.67
CA LEU A 215 2.14 7.89 12.93
C LEU A 215 1.16 7.52 14.04
N GLU A 216 -0.13 7.39 13.71
CA GLU A 216 -1.17 6.95 14.64
C GLU A 216 -0.79 5.62 15.32
N LYS A 217 -0.31 4.67 14.53
CA LYS A 217 0.13 3.36 15.05
C LYS A 217 1.47 3.46 15.79
N LEU A 218 2.43 4.23 15.27
CA LEU A 218 3.73 4.45 15.93
C LEU A 218 3.62 5.13 17.29
N PHE A 219 2.58 5.93 17.56
CA PHE A 219 2.38 6.51 18.89
C PHE A 219 2.01 5.49 19.96
N ASN A 220 1.65 4.26 19.56
CA ASN A 220 1.52 3.13 20.49
C ASN A 220 2.86 2.42 20.74
N ALA A 221 3.91 2.79 20.01
CA ALA A 221 5.28 2.30 20.20
C ALA A 221 6.13 3.36 20.97
N PRO A 222 7.20 2.94 21.68
CA PRO A 222 8.06 3.87 22.40
C PRO A 222 8.93 4.69 21.44
N LEU A 223 8.45 5.86 21.03
CA LEU A 223 9.25 6.87 20.33
C LEU A 223 10.13 7.64 21.32
N SER A 224 11.38 7.89 20.96
CA SER A 224 12.27 8.76 21.74
C SER A 224 11.84 10.23 21.67
N ASP A 225 12.29 11.06 22.61
CA ASP A 225 12.01 12.50 22.62
C ASP A 225 12.48 13.20 21.34
N ALA A 226 13.63 12.80 20.81
CA ALA A 226 14.16 13.31 19.54
C ALA A 226 13.25 12.96 18.36
N GLN A 227 12.69 11.75 18.33
CA GLN A 227 11.73 11.33 17.31
C GLN A 227 10.41 12.09 17.43
N LEU A 228 9.90 12.28 18.65
CA LEU A 228 8.69 13.06 18.90
C LEU A 228 8.86 14.52 18.48
N GLN A 229 10.02 15.13 18.78
CA GLN A 229 10.35 16.47 18.32
C GLN A 229 10.41 16.55 16.79
N THR A 230 11.07 15.58 16.14
CA THR A 230 11.13 15.49 14.68
C THR A 230 9.74 15.44 14.05
N VAL A 231 8.83 14.62 14.59
CA VAL A 231 7.45 14.50 14.10
C VAL A 231 6.69 15.81 14.29
N ARG A 232 6.81 16.44 15.47
CA ARG A 232 6.17 17.73 15.76
C ARG A 232 6.59 18.80 14.75
N ASP A 233 7.89 18.96 14.53
CA ASP A 233 8.45 20.02 13.69
C ASP A 233 8.05 19.81 12.21
N ARG A 234 8.06 18.55 11.74
CA ARG A 234 7.61 18.20 10.38
C ARG A 234 6.11 18.39 10.18
N LEU A 235 5.28 18.02 11.14
CA LEU A 235 3.83 18.26 11.08
C LEU A 235 3.53 19.76 11.07
N GLN A 236 4.20 20.55 11.91
CA GLN A 236 4.01 22.00 11.99
C GLN A 236 4.37 22.68 10.67
N THR A 237 5.52 22.35 10.08
CA THR A 237 5.94 22.91 8.78
C THR A 237 5.03 22.47 7.62
N THR A 238 4.55 21.23 7.64
CA THR A 238 3.58 20.73 6.64
C THR A 238 2.26 21.48 6.73
N LEU A 239 1.74 21.70 7.95
CA LEU A 239 0.51 22.46 8.18
C LEU A 239 0.65 23.93 7.74
N GLN A 240 1.78 24.56 8.03
CA GLN A 240 2.07 25.93 7.57
C GLN A 240 2.05 26.01 6.04
N THR A 241 2.68 25.06 5.35
CA THR A 241 2.71 24.99 3.88
C THR A 241 1.31 24.77 3.30
N LEU A 242 0.53 23.87 3.89
CA LEU A 242 -0.85 23.63 3.49
C LEU A 242 -1.71 24.90 3.60
N ARG A 243 -1.61 25.63 4.72
CA ARG A 243 -2.33 26.89 4.93
C ARG A 243 -1.97 27.94 3.87
N ALA A 244 -0.68 28.08 3.57
CA ALA A 244 -0.20 29.00 2.53
C ALA A 244 -0.74 28.62 1.15
N ALA A 245 -0.77 27.32 0.81
CA ALA A 245 -1.31 26.84 -0.46
C ALA A 245 -2.81 27.10 -0.59
N VAL A 246 -3.59 26.88 0.48
CA VAL A 246 -5.04 27.16 0.50
C VAL A 246 -5.32 28.66 0.33
N ALA A 247 -4.60 29.53 1.05
CA ALA A 247 -4.80 30.98 0.98
C ALA A 247 -4.59 31.55 -0.44
N GLN A 248 -3.71 30.94 -1.24
CA GLN A 248 -3.48 31.34 -2.63
C GLN A 248 -4.54 30.82 -3.62
N THR A 249 -5.37 29.85 -3.21
CA THR A 249 -6.37 29.21 -4.08
C THR A 249 -7.75 29.86 -3.94
N THR A 250 -8.02 30.56 -2.83
CA THR A 250 -9.24 31.33 -2.64
C THR A 250 -9.13 32.66 -3.37
N PRO A 251 -9.96 32.94 -4.41
CA PRO A 251 -9.95 34.26 -5.03
C PRO A 251 -10.38 35.29 -3.97
N ALA A 252 -9.66 36.41 -3.91
CA ALA A 252 -10.12 37.55 -3.13
C ALA A 252 -11.50 37.93 -3.67
N LEU A 253 -12.54 37.76 -2.86
CA LEU A 253 -13.86 38.32 -3.12
C LEU A 253 -13.66 39.84 -3.24
N ARG A 254 -13.67 40.33 -4.48
CA ARG A 254 -13.74 41.75 -4.83
C ARG A 254 -15.15 42.05 -5.29
#